data_AF-A0A919DQW1-F1
#
_entry.id   AF-A0A919DQW1-F1
#
_cell.length_a   1.000
_cell.length_b   1.000
_cell.length_c   1.000
_cell.angle_alpha   90.00
_cell.angle_beta   90.00
_cell.angle_gamma   90.00
#
_symmetry.space_group_name_H-M   'P 1'
#
loop_
_entity.id
_entity.type
_entity.pdbx_description
1 polymer ?
#
loop_
_entity_poly.entity_id
_entity_poly.type
_entity_poly.pdbx_seq_one_letter_code
_entity_poly.pdbx_strand_id
1 'polypeptide(L)' 'MTVQIDRSNPEAAMAAATSRFSNWGRWGEDDVLGTLNILDEAERRQGAALIRRGVSFSLSQSFDMNGPRKG' A
#
# COMPACT_ATOMS: atom_id res chain seq x y z
N MET A 1 6.50 -13.16 -17.42
CA MET A 1 6.32 -12.12 -18.46
C MET A 1 7.21 -10.93 -18.07
N THR A 2 8.42 -10.86 -18.62
CA THR A 2 9.45 -9.88 -18.24
C THR A 2 9.29 -8.62 -19.08
N VAL A 3 9.23 -7.43 -18.46
CA VAL A 3 9.20 -6.16 -19.20
C VAL A 3 10.62 -5.70 -19.47
N GLN A 4 10.94 -5.52 -20.74
CA GLN A 4 12.15 -4.83 -21.15
C GLN A 4 11.91 -3.33 -20.99
N ILE A 5 12.66 -2.69 -20.09
CA ILE A 5 12.65 -1.23 -19.94
C ILE A 5 13.67 -0.67 -20.92
N ASP A 6 13.19 0.08 -21.92
CA ASP A 6 14.05 0.88 -22.78
C ASP A 6 14.62 2.06 -21.97
N ARG A 7 15.93 2.04 -21.77
CA ARG A 7 16.64 3.08 -21.03
C ARG A 7 16.99 4.30 -21.89
N SER A 8 16.84 4.20 -23.21
CA SER A 8 17.10 5.30 -24.14
C SER A 8 15.91 6.26 -24.28
N ASN A 9 14.71 5.83 -23.86
CA ASN A 9 13.50 6.64 -23.84
C ASN A 9 12.76 6.53 -22.49
N PRO A 10 13.17 7.31 -21.48
CA PRO A 10 12.62 7.22 -20.13
C PRO A 10 11.14 7.65 -20.05
N GLU A 11 10.71 8.60 -20.87
CA GLU A 11 9.31 9.08 -20.85
C GLU A 11 8.34 8.00 -21.32
N ALA A 12 8.65 7.33 -22.43
CA ALA A 12 7.84 6.22 -22.92
C ALA A 12 7.83 5.04 -21.93
N ALA A 13 8.98 4.74 -21.31
CA ALA A 13 9.08 3.71 -20.27
C ALA A 13 8.20 4.03 -19.05
N MET A 14 8.18 5.29 -18.61
CA MET A 14 7.35 5.76 -17.50
C MET A 14 5.86 5.72 -17.84
N ALA A 15 5.46 6.13 -19.05
CA ALA A 15 4.08 6.05 -19.51
C ALA A 15 3.58 4.59 -19.53
N ALA A 16 4.40 3.67 -20.07
CA ALA A 16 4.10 2.25 -20.09
C ALA A 16 3.99 1.65 -18.68
N ALA A 17 4.91 2.01 -17.78
CA ALA A 17 4.87 1.55 -16.39
C ALA A 17 3.64 2.08 -15.65
N THR A 18 3.29 3.35 -15.83
CA THR A 18 2.12 3.96 -15.19
C THR A 18 0.83 3.31 -15.67
N SER A 19 0.69 3.06 -16.97
CA SER A 19 -0.48 2.35 -17.51
C SER A 19 -0.57 0.92 -16.98
N ARG A 20 0.57 0.22 -16.84
CA ARG A 20 0.61 -1.19 -16.43
C ARG A 20 0.46 -1.40 -14.91
N PHE A 21 0.97 -0.48 -14.11
CA PHE A 21 1.10 -0.62 -12.66
C PHE A 21 0.34 0.50 -11.93
N SER A 22 -0.96 0.56 -12.17
CA SER A 22 -1.84 1.57 -11.60
C SER A 22 -3.09 0.92 -11.03
N ASN A 23 -3.59 1.50 -9.93
CA ASN A 23 -4.91 1.21 -9.39
C ASN A 23 -5.94 2.31 -9.72
N TRP A 24 -5.58 3.31 -10.53
CA TRP A 24 -6.51 4.38 -10.92
C TRP A 24 -7.74 3.81 -11.61
N GLY A 25 -8.92 4.28 -11.22
CA GLY A 25 -10.22 3.83 -11.74
C GLY A 25 -10.64 2.43 -11.30
N ARG A 26 -9.81 1.68 -10.57
CA ARG A 26 -10.12 0.31 -10.12
C ARG A 26 -11.38 0.23 -9.25
N TRP A 27 -11.68 1.30 -8.50
CA TRP A 27 -12.83 1.38 -7.60
C TRP A 27 -13.80 2.52 -7.94
N GLY A 28 -13.69 3.08 -9.16
CA GLY A 28 -14.46 4.24 -9.60
C GLY A 28 -13.60 5.49 -9.74
N GLU A 29 -14.07 6.43 -10.58
CA GLU A 29 -13.35 7.68 -10.85
C GLU A 29 -13.33 8.63 -9.64
N ASP A 30 -14.36 8.54 -8.80
CA ASP A 30 -14.51 9.34 -7.57
C ASP A 30 -13.91 8.68 -6.32
N ASP A 31 -13.20 7.55 -6.46
CA ASP A 31 -12.62 6.84 -5.31
C ASP A 31 -11.52 7.66 -4.61
N VAL A 32 -11.61 7.70 -3.28
CA VAL A 32 -10.63 8.39 -2.41
C VAL A 32 -9.96 7.44 -1.40
N LEU A 33 -10.33 6.15 -1.41
CA LEU A 33 -9.85 5.16 -0.44
C LEU A 33 -8.67 4.32 -0.96
N GLY A 34 -8.60 4.09 -2.27
CA GLY A 34 -7.55 3.32 -2.90
C GLY A 34 -7.48 1.89 -2.34
N THR A 35 -6.29 1.42 -1.96
CA THR A 35 -6.11 0.03 -1.50
C THR A 35 -6.86 -0.29 -0.20
N LEU A 36 -7.36 0.69 0.54
CA LEU A 36 -8.23 0.42 1.69
C LEU A 36 -9.53 -0.29 1.28
N ASN A 37 -9.96 -0.16 0.02
CA ASN A 37 -11.09 -0.92 -0.53
C ASN A 37 -10.87 -2.44 -0.55
N ILE A 38 -9.63 -2.92 -0.32
CA ILE A 38 -9.32 -4.35 -0.16
C ILE A 38 -9.66 -4.85 1.25
N LEU A 39 -9.81 -3.96 2.23
CA LEU A 39 -10.11 -4.32 3.62
C LEU A 39 -11.61 -4.37 3.86
N ASP A 40 -12.26 -5.45 3.42
CA ASP A 40 -13.69 -5.64 3.61
C ASP A 40 -14.02 -6.36 4.95
N GLU A 41 -15.30 -6.69 5.16
CA GLU A 41 -15.75 -7.36 6.37
C GLU A 41 -15.16 -8.78 6.53
N ALA A 42 -14.94 -9.49 5.43
CA ALA A 42 -14.29 -10.79 5.41
C ALA A 42 -12.83 -10.67 5.86
N GLU A 43 -12.03 -9.74 5.33
CA GLU A 43 -10.64 -9.53 5.81
C GLU A 43 -10.63 -9.15 7.29
N ARG A 44 -11.58 -8.32 7.74
CA ARG A 44 -11.71 -7.96 9.16
C ARG A 44 -11.96 -9.17 10.04
N ARG A 45 -12.90 -10.04 9.64
CA ARG A 45 -13.20 -11.30 10.36
C ARG A 45 -12.02 -12.27 10.34
N GLN A 46 -11.32 -12.39 9.22
CA GLN A 46 -10.11 -13.21 9.10
C GLN A 46 -9.02 -12.72 10.07
N GLY A 47 -8.77 -11.41 10.13
CA GLY A 47 -7.82 -10.82 11.05
C GLY A 47 -8.18 -11.09 12.52
N ALA A 48 -9.45 -10.90 12.89
CA ALA A 48 -9.92 -11.17 14.25
C ALA A 48 -9.75 -12.65 14.65
N ALA A 49 -9.98 -13.58 13.71
CA ALA A 49 -9.84 -15.01 13.96
C ALA A 49 -8.38 -15.46 14.25
N LEU A 50 -7.38 -14.62 13.97
CA LEU A 50 -5.98 -14.90 14.29
C LEU A 50 -5.65 -14.72 15.78
N ILE A 51 -6.49 -14.04 16.56
CA ILE A 51 -6.25 -13.80 17.98
C ILE A 51 -6.40 -15.12 18.76
N ARG A 52 -5.33 -15.53 19.46
CA ARG A 52 -5.34 -16.75 20.30
C ARG A 52 -5.18 -16.47 21.80
N ARG A 53 -4.33 -15.51 22.16
CA ARG A 53 -3.96 -15.22 23.56
C ARG A 53 -4.50 -13.88 24.07
N GLY A 54 -5.01 -13.02 23.19
CA GLY A 54 -5.50 -11.68 23.56
C GLY A 54 -4.40 -10.71 24.02
N VAL A 55 -3.12 -10.99 23.72
CA VAL A 55 -2.01 -10.10 24.08
C VAL A 55 -1.83 -9.03 23.00
N SER A 56 -1.75 -7.77 23.42
CA SER A 56 -1.52 -6.63 22.53
C SER A 56 -0.08 -6.14 22.67
N PHE A 57 0.56 -5.86 21.54
CA PHE A 57 1.88 -5.26 21.47
C PHE A 57 1.76 -3.90 20.79
N SER A 58 2.30 -2.84 21.42
CA SER A 58 2.37 -1.55 20.74
C SER A 58 3.44 -1.59 19.65
N LEU A 59 3.10 -1.17 18.44
CA LEU A 59 4.04 -0.99 17.31
C LEU A 59 4.42 0.48 17.10
N SER A 60 4.00 1.38 17.99
CA SER A 60 4.39 2.79 17.95
C SER A 60 5.83 2.96 18.40
N GLN A 61 6.57 3.86 17.75
CA GLN A 61 7.77 4.42 18.37
C GLN A 61 7.40 5.37 19.51
N SER A 62 8.32 5.56 20.45
CA SER A 62 8.20 6.60 21.46
C SER A 62 8.06 7.96 20.80
N PHE A 63 7.11 8.76 21.29
CA PHE A 63 6.92 10.13 20.82
C PHE A 63 7.80 11.07 21.64
N ASP A 64 9.09 11.09 21.31
CA ASP A 64 10.10 11.91 21.98
C ASP A 64 11.14 12.46 20.97
N MET A 65 12.10 13.24 21.50
CA MET A 65 13.13 13.90 20.69
C MET A 65 14.26 12.97 20.24
N ASN A 66 14.26 11.71 20.65
CA ASN A 66 15.28 10.72 20.29
C ASN A 66 14.86 9.87 19.08
N GLY A 67 13.78 10.24 18.40
CA GLY A 67 13.31 9.58 17.19
C GLY A 67 14.30 9.66 16.01
N PRO A 68 14.13 8.80 14.99
CA PRO A 68 15.04 8.74 13.83
C PRO A 68 14.99 10.01 12.97
N ARG A 69 13.94 10.83 13.11
CA ARG A 69 13.79 12.10 12.39
C ARG A 69 14.48 13.21 13.19
N LYS A 70 15.79 13.35 12.99
CA LYS A 70 16.61 14.46 13.50
C LYS A 70 16.45 15.66 12.55
N GLY A 71 15.39 16.44 12.76
CA GLY A 71 15.30 17.78 12.18
C GLY A 71 16.37 18.69 12.77
#